data_AF-A0A7C2HS73-F1
#
_entry.id   AF-A0A7C2HS73-F1
#
_cell.length_a   1.000
_cell.length_b   1.000
_cell.length_c   1.000
_cell.angle_alpha   90.00
_cell.angle_beta   90.00
_cell.angle_gamma   90.00
#
_symmetry.space_group_name_H-M   'P 1'
#
loop_
_entity.id
_entity.type
_entity.pdbx_description
1 polymer ?
#
loop_
_entity_poly.entity_id
_entity_poly.type
_entity_poly.pdbx_seq_one_letter_code
_entity_poly.pdbx_strand_id
1 'polypeptide(L)'
;MARVGKFIVRDSDIDRVKLELITFFKDNPGTVDSAEKISLRLGRSKEEVQEALEQLATHGICYKVPSRPEPIYMYYPSAQILKRISELAPNMDYNTQLQLVNRLLARRPSE
;
A
#
# COMPACT_ATOMS: atom_id res chain seq x y z
N MET A 1 21.43 1.32 11.29
CA MET A 1 21.90 0.39 10.23
C MET A 1 21.26 -0.97 10.43
N ALA A 2 20.38 -1.36 9.50
CA ALA A 2 19.72 -2.66 9.51
C ALA A 2 20.07 -3.41 8.22
N ARG A 3 20.31 -4.73 8.32
CA ARG A 3 20.61 -5.59 7.18
C ARG A 3 19.36 -6.34 6.76
N VAL A 4 18.85 -6.07 5.57
CA VAL A 4 17.72 -6.81 4.97
C VAL A 4 18.27 -7.62 3.80
N GLY A 5 18.58 -8.90 4.07
CA GLY A 5 19.19 -9.80 3.07
C GLY A 5 20.59 -9.33 2.62
N LYS A 6 20.77 -9.15 1.29
CA LYS A 6 22.03 -8.67 0.68
C LYS A 6 22.17 -7.14 0.67
N PHE A 7 21.16 -6.39 1.10
CA PHE A 7 21.17 -4.93 1.04
C PHE A 7 21.59 -4.33 2.40
N ILE A 8 22.50 -3.35 2.34
CA ILE A 8 22.83 -2.48 3.49
C ILE A 8 21.97 -1.23 3.34
N VAL A 9 21.01 -1.04 4.24
CA VAL A 9 20.16 0.15 4.26
C VAL A 9 20.66 1.07 5.38
N ARG A 10 21.05 2.30 5.04
CA ARG A 10 21.36 3.32 6.03
C ARG A 10 20.07 4.01 6.44
N ASP A 11 20.03 4.52 7.67
CA ASP A 11 18.88 5.29 8.15
C ASP A 11 18.60 6.53 7.28
N SER A 12 19.64 7.09 6.64
CA SER A 12 19.53 8.19 5.67
C SER A 12 18.80 7.81 4.38
N ASP A 13 18.74 6.53 4.06
CA ASP A 13 18.18 6.02 2.80
C ASP A 13 16.69 5.68 2.95
N ILE A 14 16.16 5.74 4.19
CA ILE A 14 14.76 5.43 4.49
C ILE A 14 13.94 6.70 4.36
N ASP A 15 13.08 6.73 3.34
CA ASP A 15 11.98 7.69 3.28
C ASP A 15 10.98 7.41 4.40
N ARG A 16 11.04 8.22 5.45
CA ARG A 16 10.22 8.06 6.66
C ARG A 16 8.73 8.22 6.37
N VAL A 17 8.35 9.14 5.49
CA VAL A 17 6.94 9.42 5.16
C VAL A 17 6.34 8.22 4.42
N LYS A 18 7.06 7.65 3.45
CA LYS A 18 6.61 6.42 2.77
C LYS A 18 6.50 5.24 3.73
N LEU A 19 7.47 5.08 4.64
CA LEU A 19 7.43 3.99 5.63
C LEU A 19 6.22 4.13 6.57
N GLU A 20 5.94 5.35 7.03
CA GLU A 20 4.76 5.66 7.85
C GLU A 20 3.46 5.39 7.08
N LEU A 21 3.37 5.80 5.82
CA LEU A 21 2.21 5.51 4.95
C LEU A 21 2.00 4.01 4.72
N ILE A 22 3.07 3.27 4.45
CA ILE A 22 2.99 1.81 4.28
C ILE A 22 2.51 1.15 5.58
N THR A 23 3.02 1.61 6.73
CA THR A 23 2.60 1.10 8.04
C THR A 23 1.14 1.43 8.32
N PHE A 24 0.73 2.68 8.06
CA PHE A 24 -0.64 3.13 8.17
C PHE A 24 -1.60 2.30 7.32
N PHE A 25 -1.26 2.06 6.06
CA PHE A 25 -2.07 1.25 5.15
C PHE A 25 -2.15 -0.21 5.59
N LYS A 26 -1.04 -0.79 6.06
CA LYS A 26 -1.01 -2.14 6.63
C LYS A 26 -1.96 -2.26 7.84
N ASP A 27 -2.01 -1.24 8.68
CA ASP A 27 -2.85 -1.23 9.90
C ASP A 27 -4.30 -0.79 9.61
N ASN A 28 -4.56 -0.15 8.47
CA ASN A 28 -5.87 0.34 8.05
C ASN A 28 -6.23 -0.17 6.63
N PRO A 29 -6.34 -1.49 6.42
CA PRO A 29 -6.71 -2.05 5.12
C PRO A 29 -8.12 -1.58 4.73
N GLY A 30 -8.28 -1.13 3.48
CA GLY A 30 -9.53 -0.55 2.98
C GLY A 30 -9.64 0.96 3.14
N THR A 31 -8.56 1.63 3.51
CA THR A 31 -8.54 3.10 3.55
C THR A 31 -8.87 3.67 2.16
N VAL A 32 -9.81 4.63 2.15
CA VAL A 32 -10.18 5.46 1.01
C VAL A 32 -10.28 6.89 1.53
N ASP A 33 -9.24 7.69 1.30
CA ASP A 33 -9.23 9.06 1.83
C ASP A 33 -8.31 9.99 1.03
N SER A 34 -8.43 11.30 1.27
CA SER A 34 -7.55 12.29 0.64
C SER A 34 -6.21 12.41 1.36
N ALA A 35 -5.23 13.01 0.67
CA ALA A 35 -3.92 13.29 1.27
C ALA A 35 -4.04 14.18 2.53
N GLU A 36 -5.00 15.10 2.56
CA GLU A 36 -5.26 15.98 3.69
C GLU A 36 -5.72 15.23 4.93
N LYS A 37 -6.69 14.32 4.81
CA LYS A 37 -7.15 13.55 5.97
C LYS A 37 -6.09 12.57 6.46
N ILE A 38 -5.35 11.97 5.53
CA ILE A 38 -4.24 11.06 5.88
C ILE A 38 -3.13 11.84 6.60
N SER A 39 -2.79 13.05 6.14
CA SER A 39 -1.74 13.86 6.77
C SER A 39 -2.09 14.27 8.20
N LEU A 40 -3.36 14.59 8.46
CA LEU A 40 -3.86 14.83 9.81
C LEU A 40 -3.70 13.61 10.73
N ARG A 41 -3.99 12.40 10.22
CA ARG A 41 -3.82 11.16 10.98
C ARG A 41 -2.37 10.81 11.26
N LEU A 42 -1.45 11.21 10.38
CA LEU A 42 -0.01 10.98 10.52
C LEU A 42 0.71 12.10 11.28
N GLY A 43 0.06 13.24 11.52
CA GLY A 43 0.73 14.41 12.11
C GLY A 43 1.81 15.01 11.20
N ARG A 44 1.60 14.95 9.87
CA ARG A 44 2.54 15.37 8.83
C ARG A 44 1.93 16.49 7.98
N SER A 45 2.77 17.20 7.22
CA SER A 45 2.27 18.18 6.24
C SER A 45 1.50 17.49 5.11
N LYS A 46 0.53 18.21 4.52
CA LYS A 46 -0.27 17.70 3.39
C LYS A 46 0.63 17.44 2.18
N GLU A 47 1.58 18.34 1.93
CA GLU A 47 2.46 18.33 0.78
C GLU A 47 3.38 17.11 0.79
N GLU A 48 4.06 16.84 1.92
CA GLU A 48 4.93 15.67 2.06
C GLU A 48 4.16 14.36 1.91
N VAL A 49 2.97 14.28 2.52
CA VAL A 49 2.11 13.10 2.42
C VAL A 49 1.61 12.91 0.98
N GLN A 50 1.22 13.99 0.32
CA GLN A 50 0.75 13.93 -1.06
C GLN A 50 1.85 13.46 -2.00
N GLU A 51 3.05 14.02 -1.90
CA GLU A 51 4.19 13.60 -2.73
C GLU A 51 4.51 12.12 -2.53
N ALA A 52 4.58 11.66 -1.27
CA ALA A 52 4.83 10.26 -0.96
C ALA A 52 3.71 9.35 -1.49
N LEU A 53 2.44 9.74 -1.34
CA LEU A 53 1.29 9.01 -1.88
C LEU A 53 1.32 8.91 -3.41
N GLU A 54 1.74 9.95 -4.11
CA GLU A 54 1.87 9.93 -5.58
C GLU A 54 2.96 8.95 -6.04
N GLN A 55 4.09 8.91 -5.33
CA GLN A 55 5.16 7.96 -5.60
C GLN A 55 4.70 6.51 -5.29
N LEU A 56 4.04 6.30 -4.15
CA LEU A 56 3.48 4.99 -3.80
C LEU A 56 2.41 4.53 -4.81
N ALA A 57 1.59 5.44 -5.33
CA ALA A 57 0.60 5.14 -6.36
C ALA A 57 1.26 4.78 -7.70
N THR A 58 2.33 5.48 -8.08
CA THR A 58 3.13 5.18 -9.27
C THR A 58 3.75 3.77 -9.20
N HIS A 59 4.14 3.32 -8.01
CA HIS A 59 4.65 1.97 -7.77
C HIS A 59 3.55 0.92 -7.52
N GLY A 60 2.27 1.31 -7.62
CA GLY A 60 1.13 0.41 -7.45
C GLY A 60 0.94 -0.13 -6.03
N ILE A 61 1.44 0.60 -5.02
CA ILE A 61 1.24 0.28 -3.60
C ILE A 61 -0.13 0.78 -3.12
N CYS A 62 -0.58 1.94 -3.61
CA CYS A 62 -1.95 2.42 -3.45
C CYS A 62 -2.51 2.84 -4.82
N TYR A 63 -3.81 3.12 -4.89
CA TYR A 63 -4.44 3.64 -6.10
C TYR A 63 -4.82 5.10 -5.88
N LYS A 64 -4.44 5.96 -6.83
CA LYS A 64 -4.95 7.34 -6.92
C LYS A 64 -6.19 7.33 -7.81
N VAL A 65 -7.31 7.80 -7.28
CA VAL A 65 -8.54 8.00 -8.05
C VAL A 65 -8.78 9.51 -8.19
N PRO A 66 -8.87 10.03 -9.43
CA PRO A 66 -9.25 11.42 -9.65
C PRO A 66 -10.65 11.65 -9.08
N SER A 67 -10.78 12.57 -8.13
CA SER A 67 -12.05 12.97 -7.54
C SER A 67 -12.04 14.49 -7.34
N ARG A 68 -13.24 15.08 -7.19
CA ARG A 68 -13.38 16.50 -6.83
C ARG A 68 -13.83 16.62 -5.36
N PRO A 69 -13.34 17.61 -4.61
CA PRO A 69 -12.39 18.67 -5.01
C PRO A 69 -10.93 18.20 -5.11
N GLU A 70 -10.58 17.08 -4.49
CA GLU A 70 -9.22 16.54 -4.46
C GLU A 70 -9.18 15.03 -4.73
N PRO A 71 -8.04 14.50 -5.24
CA PRO A 71 -7.86 13.06 -5.44
C PRO A 71 -7.96 12.27 -4.14
N ILE A 72 -8.47 11.05 -4.24
CA ILE A 72 -8.51 10.10 -3.14
C ILE A 72 -7.52 8.96 -3.38
N TYR A 73 -6.91 8.49 -2.29
CA TYR A 73 -5.97 7.38 -2.27
C TYR A 73 -6.63 6.18 -1.62
N MET A 74 -6.58 5.06 -2.33
CA MET A 74 -7.21 3.81 -1.94
C MET A 74 -6.16 2.73 -1.69
N TYR A 75 -6.27 2.05 -0.55
CA TYR A 75 -5.43 0.90 -0.24
C TYR A 75 -6.28 -0.35 0.02
N TYR A 76 -6.33 -1.23 -0.97
CA TYR A 76 -7.01 -2.52 -0.91
C TYR A 76 -6.04 -3.64 -1.23
N PRO A 77 -5.29 -4.16 -0.24
CA PRO A 77 -4.26 -5.17 -0.49
C PRO A 77 -4.84 -6.43 -1.13
N SER A 78 -6.04 -6.84 -0.74
CA SER A 78 -6.75 -7.97 -1.36
C SER A 78 -7.08 -7.72 -2.83
N ALA A 79 -7.67 -6.58 -3.17
CA ALA A 79 -8.00 -6.24 -4.55
C ALA A 79 -6.74 -6.07 -5.43
N GLN A 80 -5.65 -5.55 -4.87
CA GLN A 80 -4.37 -5.43 -5.58
C GLN A 80 -3.76 -6.79 -5.90
N ILE A 81 -3.70 -7.69 -4.93
CA ILE A 81 -3.18 -9.04 -5.15
C ILE A 81 -4.10 -9.79 -6.12
N LEU A 82 -5.42 -9.66 -5.97
CA LEU A 82 -6.39 -10.28 -6.87
C LEU A 82 -6.19 -9.83 -8.32
N LYS A 83 -6.06 -8.52 -8.54
CA LYS A 83 -5.79 -7.95 -9.87
C LYS A 83 -4.49 -8.53 -10.47
N ARG A 84 -3.40 -8.54 -9.69
CA ARG A 84 -2.12 -9.09 -10.16
C ARG A 84 -2.20 -10.58 -10.49
N ILE A 85 -2.94 -11.37 -9.70
CA ILE A 85 -3.18 -12.79 -9.99
C ILE A 85 -3.97 -12.92 -11.30
N SER A 86 -5.01 -12.11 -11.50
CA SER A 86 -5.81 -12.16 -12.74
C SER A 86 -5.01 -11.80 -13.99
N GLU A 87 -4.02 -10.91 -13.88
CA GLU A 87 -3.13 -10.53 -14.97
C GLU A 87 -2.08 -11.61 -15.27
N LEU A 88 -1.54 -12.26 -14.23
CA LEU A 88 -0.49 -13.30 -14.37
C LEU A 88 -1.04 -14.68 -14.72
N ALA A 89 -2.27 -14.99 -14.28
CA ALA A 89 -2.91 -16.28 -14.45
C ALA A 89 -4.37 -16.11 -14.93
N PRO A 90 -4.59 -15.58 -16.15
CA PRO A 90 -5.93 -15.21 -16.63
C PRO A 90 -6.89 -16.40 -16.77
N ASN A 91 -6.36 -17.63 -16.86
CA ASN A 91 -7.15 -18.87 -16.96
C ASN A 91 -7.53 -19.45 -15.59
N MET A 92 -7.07 -18.87 -14.48
CA MET A 92 -7.45 -19.29 -13.13
C MET A 92 -8.86 -18.76 -12.82
N ASP A 93 -9.77 -19.62 -12.36
CA ASP A 93 -11.12 -19.19 -12.00
C ASP A 93 -11.11 -18.23 -10.79
N TYR A 94 -12.09 -17.33 -10.77
CA TYR A 94 -12.17 -16.26 -9.77
C TYR A 94 -12.18 -16.76 -8.32
N ASN A 95 -12.84 -17.89 -8.03
CA ASN A 95 -12.91 -18.43 -6.68
C ASN A 95 -11.52 -18.90 -6.21
N THR A 96 -10.77 -19.57 -7.09
CA THR A 96 -9.39 -19.97 -6.80
C THR A 96 -8.48 -18.76 -6.60
N GLN A 97 -8.63 -17.70 -7.42
CA GLN A 97 -7.88 -16.46 -7.23
C GLN A 97 -8.16 -15.83 -5.86
N LEU A 98 -9.44 -15.76 -5.45
CA LEU A 98 -9.84 -15.19 -4.16
C LEU A 98 -9.34 -16.02 -2.97
N GLN A 99 -9.39 -17.35 -3.07
CA GLN A 99 -8.81 -18.24 -2.04
C GLN A 99 -7.30 -18.03 -1.91
N LEU A 100 -6.59 -17.86 -3.02
CA LEU A 100 -5.15 -17.59 -3.01
C LEU A 100 -4.84 -16.25 -2.35
N VAL A 101 -5.58 -15.17 -2.65
CA VAL A 101 -5.46 -13.87 -1.99
C VAL A 101 -5.65 -14.00 -0.48
N ASN A 102 -6.71 -14.69 -0.05
CA ASN A 102 -7.00 -14.88 1.37
C ASN A 102 -5.88 -15.65 2.08
N ARG A 103 -5.30 -16.67 1.44
CA ARG A 103 -4.14 -17.40 1.98
C ARG A 103 -2.87 -16.55 2.04
N LEU A 104 -2.62 -15.69 1.05
CA LEU A 104 -1.46 -14.80 1.02
C LEU A 104 -1.55 -13.69 2.08
N LEU A 105 -2.76 -13.22 2.38
CA LEU A 105 -3.02 -12.19 3.38
C LEU A 105 -3.21 -12.75 4.79
N ALA A 106 -3.52 -14.04 4.92
CA ALA A 106 -3.58 -14.69 6.23
C ALA A 106 -2.23 -14.55 6.93
N ARG A 107 -2.25 -14.00 8.14
CA ARG A 107 -1.08 -13.96 9.02
C ARG A 107 -0.58 -15.40 9.17
N ARG A 108 0.71 -15.66 8.89
CA ARG A 108 1.30 -16.94 9.30
C ARG A 108 1.10 -17.06 10.82
N PRO A 109 0.54 -18.18 11.32
CA PRO A 109 0.61 -18.44 12.75
C PRO A 109 2.09 -18.39 13.15
N SER A 110 2.40 -17.64 14.21
CA SER A 110 3.74 -17.64 14.79
C SER A 110 4.06 -19.07 15.21
N GLU A 111 5.10 -19.66 14.62
CA GLU A 111 5.75 -20.86 15.16
C GLU A 111 6.57 -20.50 16.40
#